data_AF-A0A7J9JHZ7-F1
#
_entry.id   AF-A0A7J9JHZ7-F1
#
_cell.length_a   1.000
_cell.length_b   1.000
_cell.length_c   1.000
_cell.angle_alpha   90.00
_cell.angle_beta   90.00
_cell.angle_gamma   90.00
#
_symmetry.space_group_name_H-M   'P 1'
#
loop_
_entity.id
_entity.type
_entity.pdbx_description
1 polymer ?
#
loop_
_entity_poly.entity_id
_entity_poly.type
_entity_poly.pdbx_seq_one_letter_code
_entity_poly.pdbx_strand_id
1 'polypeptide(L)'
;MGTYRGGPNTFAIVGLASKPLHLYSRPAYQCQWLPSNTKQNNTNITSSLAYKILPDWGYGRVYTVVVVNCTFSHPVNLDNSGGTLLLHASTSGGGDSKFNLTDTIPALTEPPGTFNLSLFTSKPKYDYLYCGSSLYGTLSPQRVREWIAYHVRLFGERSHFVIHDAGGVHEEVLEVLKPWMELGYVSLQDIREQERFDGYYHNQFLVVNDCLHRYKFMAKWIFFFDVDEYIFVPPKTTLGSVLDSLSDYSQITIAQMPMSNKLCHSVDAAKRHRKWGFEKLVYRDVKRGIRRDRKYAIQPRNVYATGVHMSQNLGAGAKTTHKTEGRIKYFHYHGTIAQRREPCRNLVNSTDINFENNPFVLDTTLRDLAGS
;
A
#
# COMPACT_ATOMS: atom_id res chain seq x y z
N MET A 1 2.44 -14.09 3.75
CA MET A 1 3.31 -13.12 4.43
C MET A 1 4.77 -13.35 4.08
N GLY A 2 5.40 -12.60 3.16
CA GLY A 2 6.68 -13.00 2.55
C GLY A 2 7.97 -12.45 3.18
N THR A 3 9.10 -12.87 2.61
CA THR A 3 10.45 -12.40 2.91
C THR A 3 11.07 -11.81 1.66
N TYR A 4 11.72 -10.67 1.83
CA TYR A 4 12.19 -9.82 0.73
C TYR A 4 13.63 -9.41 0.94
N ARG A 5 14.45 -9.52 -0.10
CA ARG A 5 15.81 -9.01 -0.07
C ARG A 5 15.80 -7.48 -0.20
N GLY A 6 16.34 -6.82 0.81
CA GLY A 6 16.43 -5.36 0.92
C GLY A 6 17.75 -4.78 0.39
N GLY A 7 18.70 -5.63 -0.01
CA GLY A 7 20.03 -5.23 -0.44
C GLY A 7 21.02 -6.39 -0.37
N PRO A 8 22.33 -6.12 -0.55
CA PRO A 8 23.37 -7.15 -0.52
C PRO A 8 23.49 -7.86 0.84
N ASN A 9 23.15 -7.18 1.93
CA ASN A 9 23.26 -7.67 3.31
C ASN A 9 21.98 -7.50 4.12
N THR A 10 20.85 -7.13 3.51
CA THR A 10 19.62 -6.81 4.24
C THR A 10 18.42 -7.59 3.73
N PHE A 11 17.51 -7.95 4.65
CA PHE A 11 16.27 -8.66 4.35
C PHE A 11 15.14 -8.10 5.23
N ALA A 12 13.92 -8.10 4.70
CA ALA A 12 12.70 -7.78 5.43
C ALA A 12 11.77 -8.99 5.42
N ILE A 13 11.37 -9.46 6.59
CA ILE A 13 10.40 -10.54 6.77
C ILE A 13 9.11 -9.90 7.29
N VAL A 14 8.02 -10.09 6.56
CA VAL A 14 6.73 -9.48 6.87
C VAL A 14 5.80 -10.62 7.29
N GLY A 15 5.39 -10.64 8.56
CA GLY A 15 4.55 -11.68 9.16
C GLY A 15 3.46 -11.17 10.12
N LEU A 16 2.51 -12.04 10.45
CA LEU A 16 1.63 -11.84 11.60
C LEU A 16 2.27 -12.49 12.82
N ALA A 17 2.04 -11.87 13.97
CA ALA A 17 2.35 -12.49 15.26
C ALA A 17 1.22 -12.21 16.25
N SER A 18 1.15 -13.01 17.31
CA SER A 18 0.22 -12.81 18.42
C SER A 18 0.43 -11.44 19.06
N LYS A 19 -0.60 -10.58 19.08
CA LYS A 19 -0.51 -9.26 19.71
C LYS A 19 -0.19 -9.36 21.22
N PRO A 20 -0.83 -10.24 22.01
CA PRO A 20 -0.46 -10.45 23.41
C PRO A 20 1.03 -10.77 23.62
N LEU A 21 1.62 -11.60 22.76
CA LEU A 21 3.05 -11.92 22.84
C LEU A 21 3.90 -10.65 22.73
N HIS A 22 3.56 -9.75 21.81
CA HIS A 22 4.29 -8.50 21.62
C HIS A 22 4.10 -7.49 22.75
N LEU A 23 2.93 -7.47 23.39
CA LEU A 23 2.63 -6.58 24.50
C LEU A 23 3.30 -7.03 25.81
N TYR A 24 3.22 -8.32 26.12
CA TYR A 24 3.57 -8.82 27.45
C TYR A 24 4.92 -9.55 27.49
N SER A 25 5.32 -10.23 26.41
CA SER A 25 6.51 -11.09 26.39
C SER A 25 7.70 -10.48 25.63
N ARG A 26 7.45 -9.46 24.79
CA ARG A 26 8.48 -8.72 24.04
C ARG A 26 9.44 -9.66 23.28
N PRO A 27 8.93 -10.45 22.30
CA PRO A 27 9.72 -11.46 21.60
C PRO A 27 10.91 -10.84 20.87
N ALA A 28 11.98 -11.61 20.80
CA ALA A 28 13.24 -11.29 20.14
C ALA A 28 13.39 -12.08 18.84
N TYR A 29 14.09 -11.49 17.87
CA TYR A 29 14.29 -12.07 16.55
C TYR A 29 15.78 -12.03 16.18
N GLN A 30 16.28 -13.13 15.66
CA GLN A 30 17.63 -13.25 15.14
C GLN A 30 17.57 -13.86 13.75
N CYS A 31 18.39 -13.36 12.83
CA CYS A 31 18.47 -13.90 11.48
C CYS A 31 19.81 -14.60 11.29
N GLN A 32 19.79 -15.70 10.54
CA GLN A 32 20.96 -16.49 10.20
C GLN A 32 20.95 -16.79 8.71
N TRP A 33 22.08 -16.59 8.03
CA TRP A 33 22.26 -17.01 6.65
C TRP A 33 23.03 -18.32 6.59
N LEU A 34 22.46 -19.32 5.92
CA LEU A 34 23.05 -20.63 5.66
C LEU A 34 23.38 -20.79 4.16
N PRO A 35 24.65 -20.68 3.74
CA PRO A 35 25.04 -20.91 2.34
C PRO A 35 24.72 -22.33 1.86
N SER A 36 24.36 -22.51 0.59
CA SER A 36 24.05 -23.84 0.02
C SER A 36 25.27 -24.76 -0.09
N ASN A 37 26.48 -24.20 -0.28
CA ASN A 37 27.73 -24.96 -0.33
C ASN A 37 28.32 -25.19 1.08
N THR A 38 27.69 -26.06 1.87
CA THR A 38 28.17 -26.45 3.22
C THR A 38 29.34 -27.43 3.21
N LYS A 39 29.94 -27.75 2.05
CA LYS A 39 31.10 -28.65 1.95
C LYS A 39 32.42 -28.07 2.51
N GLN A 40 32.44 -26.81 2.94
CA GLN A 40 33.60 -26.19 3.58
C GLN A 40 33.16 -25.47 4.86
N ASN A 41 33.21 -26.19 5.99
CA ASN A 41 33.20 -25.71 7.38
C ASN A 41 32.07 -24.73 7.79
N ASN A 42 31.62 -24.85 9.05
CA ASN A 42 30.64 -23.95 9.69
C ASN A 42 31.09 -22.46 9.79
N THR A 43 32.15 -22.05 9.09
CA THR A 43 32.81 -20.73 9.16
C THR A 43 32.09 -19.64 8.37
N ASN A 44 31.19 -19.97 7.43
CA ASN A 44 30.47 -18.98 6.61
C ASN A 44 29.03 -18.71 7.08
N ILE A 45 28.63 -19.32 8.20
CA ILE A 45 27.35 -19.05 8.84
C ILE A 45 27.43 -17.67 9.48
N THR A 46 26.64 -16.73 8.98
CA THR A 46 26.59 -15.37 9.52
C THR A 46 25.24 -15.16 10.20
N SER A 47 25.26 -14.55 11.38
CA SER A 47 24.06 -14.22 12.12
C SER A 47 24.01 -12.73 12.44
N SER A 48 22.80 -12.22 12.61
CA SER A 48 22.55 -10.82 12.94
C SER A 48 21.35 -10.69 13.87
N LEU A 49 21.43 -9.74 14.79
CA LEU A 49 20.27 -9.30 15.56
C LEU A 49 19.29 -8.60 14.63
N ALA A 50 18.02 -8.99 14.69
CA ALA A 50 17.00 -8.42 13.83
C ALA A 50 16.30 -7.25 14.51
N TYR A 51 16.02 -6.20 13.74
CA TYR A 51 15.22 -5.08 14.20
C TYR A 51 13.74 -5.33 13.90
N LYS A 52 12.91 -5.28 14.94
CA LYS A 52 11.46 -5.47 14.84
C LYS A 52 10.74 -4.13 14.70
N ILE A 53 9.77 -4.08 13.78
CA ILE A 53 8.87 -2.94 13.58
C ILE A 53 7.42 -3.43 13.68
N LEU A 54 6.59 -2.67 14.40
CA LEU A 54 5.13 -2.85 14.48
C LEU A 54 4.44 -1.70 13.72
N PRO A 55 4.19 -1.85 12.40
CA PRO A 55 3.69 -0.75 11.58
C PRO A 55 2.21 -0.46 11.78
N ASP A 56 1.49 -1.32 12.51
CA ASP A 56 0.05 -1.17 12.76
C ASP A 56 -0.27 -0.24 13.94
N TRP A 57 0.73 0.36 14.60
CA TRP A 57 0.57 1.32 15.70
C TRP A 57 -0.40 0.88 16.81
N GLY A 58 -0.51 -0.43 17.04
CA GLY A 58 -1.39 -0.99 18.06
C GLY A 58 -2.83 -1.24 17.60
N TYR A 59 -3.17 -0.95 16.34
CA TYR A 59 -4.48 -1.27 15.74
C TYR A 59 -4.72 -2.77 15.55
N GLY A 60 -3.67 -3.60 15.58
CA GLY A 60 -3.79 -5.07 15.50
C GLY A 60 -4.84 -5.62 16.48
N ARG A 61 -5.47 -6.74 16.13
CA ARG A 61 -6.50 -7.39 16.97
C ARG A 61 -5.89 -8.55 17.74
N VAL A 62 -6.29 -9.79 17.45
CA VAL A 62 -5.62 -10.98 18.00
C VAL A 62 -4.20 -11.06 17.44
N TYR A 63 -4.05 -10.73 16.16
CA TYR A 63 -2.77 -10.65 15.48
C TYR A 63 -2.37 -9.21 15.20
N THR A 64 -1.07 -8.95 15.32
CA THR A 64 -0.40 -7.71 14.95
C THR A 64 0.56 -7.97 13.80
N VAL A 65 0.77 -6.95 12.97
CA VAL A 65 1.75 -7.02 11.88
C VAL A 65 3.14 -6.79 12.44
N VAL A 66 4.08 -7.63 11.99
CA VAL A 66 5.49 -7.54 12.35
C VAL A 66 6.32 -7.47 11.08
N VAL A 67 7.16 -6.45 10.98
CA VAL A 67 8.24 -6.40 9.99
C VAL A 67 9.56 -6.61 10.73
N VAL A 68 10.25 -7.71 10.40
CA VAL A 68 11.57 -8.02 10.93
C VAL A 68 12.61 -7.66 9.88
N ASN A 69 13.46 -6.69 10.20
CA ASN A 69 14.57 -6.26 9.36
C ASN A 69 15.87 -6.93 9.82
N CYS A 70 16.42 -7.81 8.99
CA CYS A 70 17.71 -8.46 9.19
C CYS A 70 18.78 -7.65 8.46
N THR A 71 19.86 -7.24 9.13
CA THR A 71 21.00 -6.58 8.49
C THR A 71 22.30 -7.25 8.92
N PHE A 72 22.94 -7.97 8.00
CA PHE A 72 24.22 -8.64 8.25
C PHE A 72 25.39 -7.65 8.19
N SER A 73 26.45 -7.91 8.94
CA SER A 73 27.66 -7.07 8.98
C SER A 73 28.39 -7.01 7.64
N HIS A 74 28.23 -8.05 6.81
CA HIS A 74 28.80 -8.15 5.48
C HIS A 74 27.72 -8.67 4.49
N PRO A 75 27.85 -8.39 3.19
CA PRO A 75 26.99 -8.98 2.17
C PRO A 75 27.01 -10.52 2.21
N VAL A 76 25.85 -11.12 2.00
CA VAL A 76 25.68 -12.59 1.96
C VAL A 76 25.38 -13.05 0.54
N ASN A 77 25.73 -14.29 0.18
CA ASN A 77 25.48 -14.86 -1.15
C ASN A 77 26.04 -14.01 -2.32
N LEU A 78 27.19 -13.34 -2.14
CA LEU A 78 27.83 -12.54 -3.19
C LEU A 78 28.37 -13.39 -4.34
N ASP A 79 28.78 -14.62 -4.04
CA ASP A 79 29.20 -15.63 -4.99
C ASP A 79 28.03 -16.27 -5.75
N ASN A 80 26.79 -15.90 -5.39
CA ASN A 80 25.55 -16.39 -5.99
C ASN A 80 25.43 -17.92 -5.95
N SER A 81 26.05 -18.56 -4.96
CA SER A 81 26.01 -20.02 -4.76
C SER A 81 24.70 -20.51 -4.15
N GLY A 82 23.84 -19.59 -3.71
CA GLY A 82 22.56 -19.88 -3.08
C GLY A 82 22.66 -20.04 -1.56
N GLY A 83 21.51 -20.06 -0.91
CA GLY A 83 21.43 -20.28 0.53
C GLY A 83 20.05 -20.04 1.09
N THR A 84 19.92 -20.24 2.40
CA THR A 84 18.66 -20.09 3.13
C THR A 84 18.84 -19.09 4.27
N LEU A 85 17.95 -18.11 4.32
CA LEU A 85 17.74 -17.24 5.47
C LEU A 85 16.84 -17.95 6.48
N LEU A 86 17.37 -18.19 7.67
CA LEU A 86 16.61 -18.63 8.83
C LEU A 86 16.26 -17.46 9.72
N LEU A 87 15.03 -17.44 10.21
CA LEU A 87 14.56 -16.56 11.28
C LEU A 87 14.40 -17.39 12.56
N HIS A 88 15.09 -16.99 13.61
CA HIS A 88 14.89 -17.49 14.95
C HIS A 88 14.00 -16.52 15.71
N ALA A 89 12.78 -16.96 16.05
CA ALA A 89 11.79 -16.18 16.78
C ALA A 89 11.66 -16.72 18.20
N SER A 90 12.16 -15.96 19.17
CA SER A 90 12.17 -16.33 20.58
C SER A 90 11.02 -15.65 21.33
N THR A 91 10.30 -16.42 22.15
CA THR A 91 9.28 -15.88 23.06
C THR A 91 9.87 -15.05 24.20
N SER A 92 11.20 -15.06 24.35
CA SER A 92 11.95 -14.33 25.38
C SER A 92 11.48 -14.63 26.81
N GLY A 93 11.04 -15.87 27.05
CA GLY A 93 10.61 -16.34 28.37
C GLY A 93 9.28 -15.75 28.84
N GLY A 94 8.40 -15.34 27.92
CA GLY A 94 7.12 -14.65 28.14
C GLY A 94 6.47 -14.71 29.53
N GLY A 95 5.36 -15.45 29.67
CA GLY A 95 4.65 -15.59 30.95
C GLY A 95 5.34 -16.52 31.95
N ASP A 96 6.30 -17.31 31.49
CA ASP A 96 7.16 -18.17 32.30
C ASP A 96 8.60 -18.05 31.79
N SER A 97 9.44 -17.34 32.55
CA SER A 97 10.84 -17.07 32.21
C SER A 97 11.71 -18.33 32.18
N LYS A 98 11.21 -19.46 32.70
CA LYS A 98 11.87 -20.76 32.63
C LYS A 98 11.69 -21.43 31.26
N PHE A 99 10.74 -20.97 30.44
CA PHE A 99 10.43 -21.52 29.13
C PHE A 99 10.70 -20.49 28.01
N ASN A 100 11.96 -20.39 27.59
CA ASN A 100 12.33 -19.61 26.41
C ASN A 100 12.29 -20.49 25.15
N LEU A 101 11.12 -20.57 24.51
CA LEU A 101 10.95 -21.29 23.26
C LEU A 101 11.45 -20.42 22.10
N THR A 102 12.22 -21.03 21.20
CA THR A 102 12.71 -20.38 19.98
C THR A 102 12.32 -21.22 18.78
N ASP A 103 11.43 -20.67 17.96
CA ASP A 103 11.05 -21.28 16.69
C ASP A 103 12.08 -20.91 15.62
N THR A 104 12.44 -21.86 14.76
CA THR A 104 13.31 -21.62 13.62
C THR A 104 12.50 -21.76 12.34
N ILE A 105 12.43 -20.67 11.57
CA ILE A 105 11.60 -20.55 10.38
C ILE A 105 12.52 -20.36 9.17
N PRO A 106 12.49 -21.24 8.15
CA PRO A 106 13.14 -20.98 6.87
C PRO A 106 12.40 -19.86 6.14
N ALA A 107 12.90 -18.63 6.26
CA ALA A 107 12.20 -17.43 5.84
C ALA A 107 12.31 -17.18 4.32
N LEU A 108 13.46 -17.50 3.72
CA LEU A 108 13.73 -17.38 2.29
C LEU A 108 14.83 -18.35 1.87
N THR A 109 14.66 -19.02 0.73
CA THR A 109 15.74 -19.76 0.08
C THR A 109 16.02 -19.14 -1.28
N GLU A 110 17.28 -18.76 -1.51
CA GLU A 110 17.76 -18.28 -2.80
C GLU A 110 18.45 -19.44 -3.53
N PRO A 111 17.94 -19.88 -4.69
CA PRO A 111 18.65 -20.83 -5.54
C PRO A 111 19.96 -20.23 -6.09
N PRO A 112 20.94 -21.08 -6.44
CA PRO A 112 22.15 -20.63 -7.12
C PRO A 112 21.82 -19.83 -8.39
N GLY A 113 22.54 -18.74 -8.64
CA GLY A 113 22.37 -17.91 -9.84
C GLY A 113 21.25 -16.86 -9.77
N THR A 114 20.37 -16.88 -8.77
CA THR A 114 19.20 -15.98 -8.70
C THR A 114 19.47 -14.62 -8.07
N PHE A 115 20.54 -14.48 -7.30
CA PHE A 115 20.86 -13.20 -6.67
C PHE A 115 21.33 -12.19 -7.73
N ASN A 116 20.55 -11.12 -7.90
CA ASN A 116 20.85 -10.07 -8.87
C ASN A 116 21.13 -8.73 -8.17
N LEU A 117 22.41 -8.37 -8.08
CA LEU A 117 22.86 -7.11 -7.50
C LEU A 117 22.38 -5.87 -8.28
N SER A 118 22.18 -6.00 -9.60
CA SER A 118 21.77 -4.88 -10.45
C SER A 118 20.36 -4.37 -10.09
N LEU A 119 19.53 -5.19 -9.43
CA LEU A 119 18.20 -4.78 -8.98
C LEU A 119 18.25 -3.58 -8.03
N PHE A 120 19.29 -3.48 -7.19
CA PHE A 120 19.40 -2.42 -6.18
C PHE A 120 19.91 -1.09 -6.74
N THR A 121 20.58 -1.12 -7.89
CA THR A 121 21.21 0.07 -8.51
C THR A 121 20.52 0.50 -9.80
N SER A 122 19.88 -0.42 -10.52
CA SER A 122 19.20 -0.14 -11.78
C SER A 122 18.05 0.86 -11.63
N LYS A 123 17.75 1.53 -12.75
CA LYS A 123 16.57 2.39 -12.86
C LYS A 123 15.32 1.55 -12.59
N PRO A 124 14.41 2.00 -11.70
CA PRO A 124 13.15 1.31 -11.46
C PRO A 124 12.35 1.05 -12.75
N LYS A 125 11.71 -0.12 -12.80
CA LYS A 125 10.82 -0.50 -13.90
C LYS A 125 9.65 0.48 -14.04
N TYR A 126 9.06 0.84 -12.91
CA TYR A 126 7.90 1.71 -12.82
C TYR A 126 8.28 3.08 -12.27
N ASP A 127 7.68 4.13 -12.80
CA ASP A 127 7.77 5.46 -12.20
C ASP A 127 6.80 5.58 -11.03
N TYR A 128 5.58 5.05 -11.18
CA TYR A 128 4.55 5.05 -10.15
C TYR A 128 3.96 3.65 -9.97
N LEU A 129 3.84 3.22 -8.72
CA LEU A 129 3.19 1.97 -8.39
C LEU A 129 2.12 2.20 -7.34
N TYR A 130 0.97 1.57 -7.51
CA TYR A 130 -0.11 1.57 -6.54
C TYR A 130 -0.03 0.31 -5.67
N CYS A 131 0.02 0.51 -4.36
CA CYS A 131 -0.14 -0.54 -3.35
C CYS A 131 -1.44 -0.30 -2.58
N GLY A 132 -2.51 -0.94 -3.02
CA GLY A 132 -3.83 -0.83 -2.38
C GLY A 132 -3.98 -1.67 -1.13
N SER A 133 -4.87 -1.23 -0.23
CA SER A 133 -5.39 -2.06 0.84
C SER A 133 -6.22 -3.24 0.30
N SER A 134 -6.53 -4.20 1.18
CA SER A 134 -7.33 -5.38 0.88
C SER A 134 -8.69 -5.01 0.28
N LEU A 135 -9.05 -5.64 -0.84
CA LEU A 135 -10.36 -5.51 -1.46
C LEU A 135 -11.29 -6.64 -1.01
N TYR A 136 -12.44 -6.28 -0.46
CA TYR A 136 -13.38 -7.23 0.14
C TYR A 136 -14.84 -6.82 -0.10
N GLY A 137 -15.77 -7.74 0.17
CA GLY A 137 -17.20 -7.51 0.06
C GLY A 137 -17.68 -7.41 -1.39
N THR A 138 -18.80 -6.70 -1.61
CA THR A 138 -19.49 -6.69 -2.91
C THR A 138 -19.10 -5.43 -3.69
N LEU A 139 -17.92 -5.46 -4.30
CA LEU A 139 -17.44 -4.33 -5.09
C LEU A 139 -18.34 -4.06 -6.32
N SER A 140 -18.28 -2.83 -6.80
CA SER A 140 -18.98 -2.40 -8.01
C SER A 140 -18.03 -2.45 -9.21
N PRO A 141 -18.26 -3.36 -10.19
CA PRO A 141 -17.43 -3.45 -11.39
C PRO A 141 -17.33 -2.11 -12.13
N GLN A 142 -18.43 -1.37 -12.19
CA GLN A 142 -18.45 -0.06 -12.85
C GLN A 142 -17.53 0.94 -12.15
N ARG A 143 -17.52 0.97 -10.81
CA ARG A 143 -16.65 1.87 -10.04
C ARG A 143 -15.18 1.49 -10.17
N VAL A 144 -14.87 0.20 -10.10
CA VAL A 144 -13.51 -0.32 -10.31
C VAL A 144 -13.00 0.05 -11.70
N ARG A 145 -13.83 -0.13 -12.74
CA ARG A 145 -13.49 0.21 -14.13
C ARG A 145 -13.12 1.67 -14.29
N GLU A 146 -13.89 2.57 -13.69
CA GLU A 146 -13.63 4.00 -13.76
C GLU A 146 -12.37 4.39 -12.99
N TRP A 147 -12.18 3.82 -11.80
CA TRP A 147 -11.01 4.08 -10.99
C TRP A 147 -9.72 3.65 -11.69
N ILE A 148 -9.67 2.43 -12.24
CA ILE A 148 -8.45 1.93 -12.89
C ILE A 148 -8.18 2.67 -14.21
N ALA A 149 -9.20 2.93 -15.03
CA ALA A 149 -9.04 3.65 -16.29
C ALA A 149 -8.50 5.07 -16.07
N TYR A 150 -9.04 5.77 -15.07
CA TYR A 150 -8.58 7.09 -14.68
C TYR A 150 -7.11 7.07 -14.20
N HIS A 151 -6.77 6.16 -13.29
CA HIS A 151 -5.43 6.17 -12.69
C HIS A 151 -4.35 5.63 -13.62
N VAL A 152 -4.62 4.65 -14.48
CA VAL A 152 -3.67 4.21 -15.51
C VAL A 152 -3.33 5.38 -16.43
N ARG A 153 -4.33 6.16 -16.84
CA ARG A 153 -4.11 7.37 -17.64
C ARG A 153 -3.27 8.41 -16.89
N LEU A 154 -3.63 8.72 -15.64
CA LEU A 154 -2.95 9.73 -14.84
C LEU A 154 -1.49 9.35 -14.53
N PHE A 155 -1.25 8.07 -14.24
CA PHE A 155 0.07 7.56 -13.86
C PHE A 155 0.93 7.26 -15.12
N GLY A 156 0.30 7.01 -16.26
CA GLY A 156 0.98 6.81 -17.53
C GLY A 156 1.54 5.39 -17.71
N GLU A 157 2.25 5.18 -18.82
CA GLU A 157 2.64 3.84 -19.31
C GLU A 157 3.59 3.09 -18.37
N ARG A 158 4.45 3.80 -17.64
CA ARG A 158 5.40 3.23 -16.68
C ARG A 158 4.77 3.09 -15.29
N SER A 159 3.51 2.68 -15.23
CA SER A 159 2.77 2.48 -13.99
C SER A 159 2.37 1.03 -13.76
N HIS A 160 2.12 0.68 -12.50
CA HIS A 160 1.62 -0.64 -12.14
C HIS A 160 0.71 -0.59 -10.92
N PHE A 161 -0.31 -1.43 -10.91
CA PHE A 161 -1.36 -1.47 -9.90
C PHE A 161 -1.42 -2.86 -9.28
N VAL A 162 -1.08 -2.93 -8.00
CA VAL A 162 -1.14 -4.18 -7.24
C VAL A 162 -2.48 -4.22 -6.51
N ILE A 163 -3.34 -5.12 -6.95
CA ILE A 163 -4.67 -5.33 -6.39
C ILE A 163 -4.62 -6.57 -5.50
N HIS A 164 -5.14 -6.45 -4.28
CA HIS A 164 -5.13 -7.54 -3.30
C HIS A 164 -6.56 -8.00 -3.02
N ASP A 165 -6.90 -9.22 -3.42
CA ASP A 165 -8.23 -9.79 -3.27
C ASP A 165 -8.40 -10.53 -1.94
N ALA A 166 -9.13 -9.92 -1.01
CA ALA A 166 -9.61 -10.53 0.22
C ALA A 166 -11.07 -11.01 0.09
N GLY A 167 -11.47 -11.44 -1.11
CA GLY A 167 -12.82 -11.91 -1.43
C GLY A 167 -13.72 -10.82 -2.02
N GLY A 168 -13.16 -9.69 -2.43
CA GLY A 168 -13.89 -8.59 -3.07
C GLY A 168 -13.92 -8.67 -4.59
N VAL A 169 -12.96 -9.37 -5.20
CA VAL A 169 -12.81 -9.50 -6.65
C VAL A 169 -13.63 -10.72 -7.14
N HIS A 170 -14.94 -10.53 -7.20
CA HIS A 170 -15.84 -11.49 -7.85
C HIS A 170 -15.74 -11.43 -9.39
N GLU A 171 -16.36 -12.37 -10.08
CA GLU A 171 -16.24 -12.59 -11.53
C GLU A 171 -16.38 -11.29 -12.37
N GLU A 172 -17.45 -10.51 -12.16
CA GLU A 172 -17.63 -9.24 -12.90
C GLU A 172 -16.52 -8.20 -12.66
N VAL A 173 -15.91 -8.16 -11.46
CA VAL A 173 -14.76 -7.28 -11.19
C VAL A 173 -13.51 -7.84 -11.84
N LEU A 174 -13.34 -9.16 -11.84
CA LEU A 174 -12.25 -9.81 -12.54
C LEU A 174 -12.31 -9.51 -14.04
N GLU A 175 -13.47 -9.55 -14.67
CA GLU A 175 -13.65 -9.16 -16.09
C GLU A 175 -13.22 -7.71 -16.36
N VAL A 176 -13.43 -6.80 -15.40
CA VAL A 176 -12.96 -5.42 -15.50
C VAL A 176 -11.44 -5.34 -15.41
N LEU A 177 -10.80 -6.16 -14.58
CA LEU A 177 -9.35 -6.14 -14.34
C LEU A 177 -8.55 -6.89 -15.41
N LYS A 178 -9.12 -7.95 -16.01
CA LYS A 178 -8.45 -8.82 -17.00
C LYS A 178 -7.73 -8.06 -18.11
N PRO A 179 -8.35 -7.09 -18.82
CA PRO A 179 -7.66 -6.35 -19.88
C PRO A 179 -6.43 -5.59 -19.37
N TRP A 180 -6.48 -5.06 -18.15
CA TRP A 180 -5.35 -4.36 -17.54
C TRP A 180 -4.25 -5.31 -17.06
N MET A 181 -4.61 -6.53 -16.69
CA MET A 181 -3.66 -7.60 -16.37
C MET A 181 -2.91 -8.05 -17.64
N GLU A 182 -3.64 -8.26 -18.74
CA GLU A 182 -3.08 -8.63 -20.05
C GLU A 182 -2.13 -7.56 -20.60
N LEU A 183 -2.48 -6.28 -20.42
CA LEU A 183 -1.62 -5.14 -20.76
C LEU A 183 -0.44 -4.94 -19.80
N GLY A 184 -0.36 -5.70 -18.70
CA GLY A 184 0.73 -5.62 -17.72
C GLY A 184 0.63 -4.46 -16.72
N TYR A 185 -0.48 -3.72 -16.70
CA TYR A 185 -0.73 -2.66 -15.74
C TYR A 185 -1.17 -3.16 -14.37
N VAL A 186 -1.83 -4.33 -14.30
CA VAL A 186 -2.40 -4.84 -13.05
C VAL A 186 -1.80 -6.20 -12.68
N SER A 187 -1.46 -6.37 -11.40
CA SER A 187 -1.28 -7.69 -10.78
C SER A 187 -2.38 -7.93 -9.76
N LEU A 188 -3.01 -9.09 -9.82
CA LEU A 188 -3.99 -9.53 -8.82
C LEU A 188 -3.33 -10.52 -7.86
N GLN A 189 -3.33 -10.21 -6.57
CA GLN A 189 -2.81 -11.04 -5.50
C GLN A 189 -4.00 -11.62 -4.71
N ASP A 190 -4.17 -12.94 -4.73
CA ASP A 190 -5.14 -13.61 -3.87
C ASP A 190 -4.58 -13.66 -2.44
N ILE A 191 -5.28 -13.01 -1.52
CA ILE A 191 -4.90 -12.91 -0.11
C ILE A 191 -5.98 -13.49 0.81
N ARG A 192 -6.99 -14.18 0.28
CA ARG A 192 -8.16 -14.67 1.07
C ARG A 192 -7.76 -15.54 2.25
N GLU A 193 -6.68 -16.30 2.14
CA GLU A 193 -6.16 -17.15 3.22
C GLU A 193 -5.75 -16.35 4.47
N GLN A 194 -5.38 -15.07 4.32
CA GLN A 194 -5.00 -14.23 5.46
C GLN A 194 -6.20 -13.92 6.37
N GLU A 195 -7.43 -13.99 5.85
CA GLU A 195 -8.67 -13.69 6.58
C GLU A 195 -8.94 -14.67 7.72
N ARG A 196 -8.24 -15.82 7.74
CA ARG A 196 -8.23 -16.77 8.85
C ARG A 196 -7.61 -16.18 10.12
N PHE A 197 -6.81 -15.12 9.99
CA PHE A 197 -6.13 -14.48 11.11
C PHE A 197 -6.77 -13.12 11.40
N ASP A 198 -7.33 -12.98 12.61
CA ASP A 198 -7.99 -11.76 13.07
C ASP A 198 -6.99 -10.63 13.34
N GLY A 199 -6.64 -9.90 12.28
CA GLY A 199 -5.89 -8.66 12.31
C GLY A 199 -6.78 -7.44 12.00
N TYR A 200 -6.15 -6.27 11.86
CA TYR A 200 -6.90 -5.05 11.61
C TYR A 200 -7.38 -4.96 10.16
N TYR A 201 -8.70 -4.84 9.98
CA TYR A 201 -9.38 -4.47 8.72
C TYR A 201 -8.87 -5.27 7.52
N HIS A 202 -9.24 -6.56 7.46
CA HIS A 202 -8.79 -7.49 6.42
C HIS A 202 -7.27 -7.53 6.28
N ASN A 203 -6.57 -7.46 7.42
CA ASN A 203 -5.11 -7.44 7.51
C ASN A 203 -4.45 -6.35 6.65
N GLN A 204 -5.05 -5.17 6.43
CA GLN A 204 -4.49 -4.20 5.49
C GLN A 204 -3.04 -3.76 5.77
N PHE A 205 -2.62 -3.68 7.05
CA PHE A 205 -1.23 -3.37 7.40
C PHE A 205 -0.25 -4.47 6.92
N LEU A 206 -0.70 -5.72 6.88
CA LEU A 206 0.01 -6.88 6.35
C LEU A 206 0.33 -6.64 4.88
N VAL A 207 -0.74 -6.33 4.15
CA VAL A 207 -0.80 -6.24 2.70
C VAL A 207 0.02 -5.06 2.18
N VAL A 208 -0.10 -3.88 2.79
CA VAL A 208 0.67 -2.70 2.36
C VAL A 208 2.17 -2.87 2.61
N ASN A 209 2.58 -3.61 3.64
CA ASN A 209 4.01 -3.90 3.88
C ASN A 209 4.53 -5.01 2.96
N ASP A 210 3.74 -6.05 2.66
CA ASP A 210 4.07 -7.04 1.64
C ASP A 210 4.33 -6.35 0.29
N CYS A 211 3.41 -5.48 -0.14
CA CYS A 211 3.52 -4.73 -1.38
C CYS A 211 4.72 -3.77 -1.39
N LEU A 212 4.94 -3.01 -0.30
CA LEU A 212 6.12 -2.15 -0.16
C LEU A 212 7.41 -2.93 -0.42
N HIS A 213 7.61 -4.04 0.29
CA HIS A 213 8.88 -4.76 0.24
C HIS A 213 9.07 -5.54 -1.07
N ARG A 214 7.99 -6.12 -1.62
CA ARG A 214 7.99 -6.81 -2.91
C ARG A 214 8.41 -5.89 -4.06
N TYR A 215 7.94 -4.64 -4.05
CA TYR A 215 8.17 -3.69 -5.14
C TYR A 215 9.18 -2.58 -4.79
N LYS A 216 9.89 -2.71 -3.67
CA LYS A 216 10.79 -1.68 -3.10
C LYS A 216 11.82 -1.13 -4.08
N PHE A 217 12.30 -1.97 -4.99
CA PHE A 217 13.31 -1.60 -5.99
C PHE A 217 12.74 -1.43 -7.40
N MET A 218 11.46 -1.75 -7.60
CA MET A 218 10.80 -1.73 -8.89
C MET A 218 10.11 -0.41 -9.23
N ALA A 219 9.84 0.44 -8.24
CA ALA A 219 9.14 1.71 -8.43
C ALA A 219 9.95 2.93 -7.95
N LYS A 220 9.85 4.06 -8.67
CA LYS A 220 10.37 5.37 -8.20
C LYS A 220 9.52 5.91 -7.04
N TRP A 221 8.19 5.85 -7.20
CA TRP A 221 7.22 6.19 -6.15
C TRP A 221 6.20 5.08 -5.96
N ILE A 222 5.86 4.78 -4.70
CA ILE A 222 4.73 3.91 -4.35
C ILE A 222 3.64 4.76 -3.70
N PHE A 223 2.41 4.62 -4.18
CA PHE A 223 1.21 5.29 -3.70
C PHE A 223 0.35 4.35 -2.87
N PHE A 224 -0.18 4.85 -1.75
CA PHE A 224 -1.08 4.14 -0.86
C PHE A 224 -2.36 4.96 -0.70
N PHE A 225 -3.41 4.53 -1.39
CA PHE A 225 -4.75 5.12 -1.38
C PHE A 225 -5.81 4.06 -1.72
N ASP A 226 -7.08 4.41 -1.60
CA ASP A 226 -8.19 3.47 -1.70
C ASP A 226 -8.87 3.55 -3.08
N VAL A 227 -9.60 2.49 -3.44
CA VAL A 227 -10.26 2.35 -4.76
C VAL A 227 -11.52 3.21 -4.92
N ASP A 228 -11.91 3.98 -3.89
CA ASP A 228 -12.91 5.05 -3.96
C ASP A 228 -12.28 6.46 -3.84
N GLU A 229 -10.96 6.56 -4.03
CA GLU A 229 -10.21 7.81 -3.98
C GLU A 229 -9.55 8.11 -5.33
N TYR A 230 -9.64 9.37 -5.78
CA TYR A 230 -9.12 9.82 -7.09
C TYR A 230 -8.01 10.84 -6.91
N ILE A 231 -6.78 10.45 -7.27
CA ILE A 231 -5.62 11.36 -7.25
C ILE A 231 -5.80 12.44 -8.31
N PHE A 232 -5.50 13.68 -8.00
CA PHE A 232 -5.62 14.80 -8.92
C PHE A 232 -4.44 15.75 -8.81
N VAL A 233 -3.94 16.18 -9.97
CA VAL A 233 -2.97 17.27 -10.12
C VAL A 233 -3.58 18.38 -10.99
N PRO A 234 -3.28 19.66 -10.73
CA PRO A 234 -3.82 20.76 -11.54
C PRO A 234 -3.45 20.65 -13.03
N PRO A 235 -4.32 21.08 -13.97
CA PRO A 235 -4.12 20.89 -15.42
C PRO A 235 -2.84 21.50 -16.00
N LYS A 236 -2.27 22.53 -15.36
CA LYS A 236 -1.00 23.16 -15.78
C LYS A 236 0.24 22.38 -15.34
N THR A 237 0.06 21.22 -14.71
CA THR A 237 1.12 20.35 -14.19
C THR A 237 0.84 18.90 -14.56
N THR A 238 1.88 18.08 -14.56
CA THR A 238 1.77 16.62 -14.65
C THR A 238 2.14 15.97 -13.33
N LEU A 239 1.69 14.73 -13.11
CA LEU A 239 2.09 13.96 -11.92
C LEU A 239 3.61 13.88 -11.79
N GLY A 240 4.31 13.68 -12.90
CA GLY A 240 5.78 13.72 -12.96
C GLY A 240 6.36 15.05 -12.50
N SER A 241 5.92 16.17 -13.07
CA SER A 241 6.44 17.49 -12.67
C SER A 241 6.21 17.79 -11.17
N VAL A 242 5.07 17.36 -10.62
CA VAL A 242 4.77 17.53 -9.19
C VAL A 242 5.71 16.68 -8.34
N LEU A 243 5.88 15.40 -8.65
CA LEU A 243 6.72 14.49 -7.87
C LEU A 243 8.22 14.78 -8.01
N ASP A 244 8.65 15.25 -9.19
CA ASP A 244 10.02 15.70 -9.41
C ASP A 244 10.32 16.95 -8.58
N SER A 245 9.36 17.88 -8.44
CA SER A 245 9.50 19.03 -7.52
C SER A 245 9.54 18.65 -6.03
N LEU A 246 9.27 17.38 -5.71
CA LEU A 246 9.21 16.82 -4.36
C LEU A 246 10.23 15.69 -4.15
N SER A 247 11.19 15.52 -5.07
CA SER A 247 12.17 14.42 -5.04
C SER A 247 13.09 14.42 -3.81
N ASP A 248 13.23 15.56 -3.13
CA ASP A 248 14.00 15.66 -1.88
C ASP A 248 13.29 15.00 -0.69
N TYR A 249 12.00 14.66 -0.83
CA TYR A 249 11.20 14.02 0.21
C TYR A 249 11.03 12.54 -0.07
N SER A 250 11.31 11.70 0.93
CA SER A 250 11.04 10.27 0.86
C SER A 250 9.57 9.94 1.07
N GLN A 251 8.78 10.87 1.60
CA GLN A 251 7.33 10.74 1.76
C GLN A 251 6.63 12.08 1.57
N ILE A 252 5.52 12.05 0.85
CA ILE A 252 4.58 13.17 0.73
C ILE A 252 3.20 12.70 1.19
N THR A 253 2.49 13.52 1.97
CA THR A 253 1.07 13.28 2.24
C THR A 253 0.21 14.11 1.31
N ILE A 254 -0.91 13.56 0.88
CA ILE A 254 -1.82 14.13 -0.10
C ILE A 254 -3.08 14.56 0.66
N ALA A 255 -3.53 15.79 0.42
CA ALA A 255 -4.70 16.35 1.09
C ALA A 255 -6.00 15.75 0.55
N GLN A 256 -6.91 15.40 1.47
CA GLN A 256 -8.23 14.86 1.17
C GLN A 256 -9.22 15.96 0.76
N MET A 257 -9.92 15.75 -0.34
CA MET A 257 -11.14 16.45 -0.73
C MET A 257 -12.34 15.51 -0.52
N PRO A 258 -13.03 15.57 0.64
CA PRO A 258 -14.17 14.69 0.92
C PRO A 258 -15.35 15.04 0.02
N MET A 259 -15.80 14.09 -0.78
CA MET A 259 -16.93 14.25 -1.70
C MET A 259 -18.18 13.57 -1.14
N SER A 260 -19.33 14.12 -1.48
CA SER A 260 -20.60 13.44 -1.23
C SER A 260 -20.67 12.14 -2.03
N ASN A 261 -21.22 11.10 -1.40
CA ASN A 261 -21.51 9.82 -2.05
C ASN A 261 -22.96 9.71 -2.55
N LYS A 262 -23.72 10.82 -2.53
CA LYS A 262 -25.16 10.86 -2.85
C LYS A 262 -25.60 12.09 -3.65
N LEU A 263 -24.95 13.24 -3.45
CA LEU A 263 -25.35 14.53 -4.03
C LEU A 263 -24.81 14.71 -5.45
N CYS A 264 -25.67 15.16 -6.34
CA CYS A 264 -25.35 15.45 -7.73
C CYS A 264 -26.00 16.74 -8.21
N HIS A 265 -25.46 17.33 -9.27
CA HIS A 265 -26.06 18.51 -9.87
C HIS A 265 -27.28 18.13 -10.74
N SER A 266 -28.36 18.90 -10.64
CA SER A 266 -29.63 18.70 -11.37
C SER A 266 -29.45 18.62 -12.89
N VAL A 267 -28.49 19.37 -13.43
CA VAL A 267 -28.12 19.38 -14.85
C VAL A 267 -27.74 17.98 -15.40
N ASP A 268 -27.31 17.06 -14.53
CA ASP A 268 -26.95 15.70 -14.93
C ASP A 268 -28.13 14.73 -14.90
N ALA A 269 -29.32 15.14 -14.46
CA ALA A 269 -30.47 14.25 -14.27
C ALA A 269 -30.73 13.35 -15.49
N ALA A 270 -30.74 13.94 -16.69
CA ALA A 270 -30.98 13.24 -17.95
C ALA A 270 -29.80 12.35 -18.41
N LYS A 271 -28.57 12.62 -17.95
CA LYS A 271 -27.34 11.94 -18.40
C LYS A 271 -26.64 11.15 -17.28
N ARG A 272 -27.25 11.02 -16.10
CA ARG A 272 -26.61 10.46 -14.89
C ARG A 272 -26.04 9.06 -15.09
N HIS A 273 -26.69 8.22 -15.90
CA HIS A 273 -26.26 6.85 -16.17
C HIS A 273 -25.14 6.75 -17.22
N ARG A 274 -24.90 7.83 -17.98
CA ARG A 274 -23.83 7.91 -18.99
C ARG A 274 -22.55 8.53 -18.45
N LYS A 275 -22.63 9.24 -17.32
CA LYS A 275 -21.48 9.85 -16.64
C LYS A 275 -20.85 8.91 -15.63
N TRP A 276 -19.54 9.03 -15.49
CA TRP A 276 -18.79 8.37 -14.43
C TRP A 276 -19.19 8.96 -13.06
N GLY A 277 -18.91 8.24 -11.99
CA GLY A 277 -19.34 8.60 -10.63
C GLY A 277 -18.72 9.89 -10.15
N PHE A 278 -17.41 10.03 -10.33
CA PHE A 278 -16.72 11.26 -9.94
C PHE A 278 -17.12 12.46 -10.80
N GLU A 279 -17.66 12.25 -12.01
CA GLU A 279 -18.14 13.34 -12.87
C GLU A 279 -19.48 13.92 -12.42
N LYS A 280 -20.30 13.11 -11.73
CA LYS A 280 -21.66 13.49 -11.29
C LYS A 280 -21.78 13.75 -9.80
N LEU A 281 -20.94 13.12 -8.98
CA LEU A 281 -20.83 13.38 -7.54
C LEU A 281 -19.94 14.61 -7.32
N VAL A 282 -20.53 15.80 -7.47
CA VAL A 282 -19.79 17.07 -7.57
C VAL A 282 -19.98 17.99 -6.37
N TYR A 283 -20.28 17.44 -5.20
CA TYR A 283 -20.45 18.23 -3.97
C TYR A 283 -19.39 17.85 -2.95
N ARG A 284 -18.53 18.81 -2.60
CA ARG A 284 -17.42 18.64 -1.65
C ARG A 284 -17.85 19.13 -0.26
N ASP A 285 -17.59 18.32 0.75
CA ASP A 285 -17.80 18.67 2.15
C ASP A 285 -16.78 19.75 2.57
N VAL A 286 -17.29 20.86 3.13
CA VAL A 286 -16.49 22.03 3.55
C VAL A 286 -16.44 22.24 5.06
N LYS A 287 -16.86 21.23 5.83
CA LYS A 287 -16.86 21.31 7.30
C LYS A 287 -15.44 21.52 7.84
N ARG A 288 -15.30 22.58 8.65
CA ARG A 288 -14.04 23.01 9.28
C ARG A 288 -13.84 22.34 10.65
N GLY A 289 -12.61 22.38 11.16
CA GLY A 289 -12.26 21.89 12.50
C GLY A 289 -12.21 20.36 12.63
N ILE A 290 -12.26 19.63 11.52
CA ILE A 290 -12.18 18.16 11.52
C ILE A 290 -10.79 17.73 11.03
N ARG A 291 -10.19 16.78 11.74
CA ARG A 291 -9.02 16.04 11.25
C ARG A 291 -9.48 15.08 10.16
N ARG A 292 -9.09 15.36 8.92
CA ARG A 292 -9.31 14.46 7.78
C ARG A 292 -8.16 13.48 7.66
N ASP A 293 -8.48 12.29 7.15
CA ASP A 293 -7.47 11.31 6.80
C ASP A 293 -6.57 11.84 5.68
N ARG A 294 -5.42 11.18 5.55
CA ARG A 294 -4.48 11.47 4.49
C ARG A 294 -4.09 10.17 3.83
N LYS A 295 -3.77 10.30 2.56
CA LYS A 295 -3.08 9.29 1.78
C LYS A 295 -1.72 9.82 1.41
N TYR A 296 -0.86 8.97 0.88
CA TYR A 296 0.54 9.32 0.76
C TYR A 296 1.23 8.55 -0.36
N ALA A 297 2.36 9.10 -0.77
CA ALA A 297 3.29 8.43 -1.67
C ALA A 297 4.68 8.47 -1.05
N ILE A 298 5.48 7.44 -1.31
CA ILE A 298 6.84 7.30 -0.81
C ILE A 298 7.82 6.97 -1.92
N GLN A 299 9.08 7.33 -1.71
CA GLN A 299 10.21 6.75 -2.42
C GLN A 299 10.64 5.49 -1.67
N PRO A 300 10.30 4.28 -2.17
CA PRO A 300 10.28 3.08 -1.35
C PRO A 300 11.66 2.61 -0.89
N ARG A 301 12.74 2.96 -1.60
CA ARG A 301 14.12 2.60 -1.23
C ARG A 301 14.50 3.10 0.16
N ASN A 302 13.94 4.22 0.61
CA ASN A 302 14.21 4.83 1.92
C ASN A 302 13.19 4.44 3.02
N VAL A 303 12.37 3.41 2.82
CA VAL A 303 11.28 3.04 3.76
C VAL A 303 11.45 1.61 4.29
N TYR A 304 11.38 1.43 5.60
CA TYR A 304 11.54 0.12 6.26
C TYR A 304 10.23 -0.57 6.63
N ALA A 305 9.15 0.19 6.80
CA ALA A 305 7.79 -0.31 6.96
C ALA A 305 6.80 0.83 6.72
N THR A 306 5.52 0.54 6.54
CA THR A 306 4.51 1.56 6.25
C THR A 306 3.16 1.29 6.92
N GLY A 307 2.41 2.35 7.20
CA GLY A 307 1.04 2.29 7.72
C GLY A 307 0.00 2.58 6.64
N VAL A 308 -1.27 2.71 7.02
CA VAL A 308 -2.37 2.94 6.05
C VAL A 308 -2.58 4.41 5.68
N HIS A 309 -2.08 5.34 6.51
CA HIS A 309 -2.18 6.79 6.28
C HIS A 309 -0.83 7.49 6.09
N MET A 310 0.26 6.87 6.55
CA MET A 310 1.64 7.33 6.37
C MET A 310 2.62 6.24 6.81
N SER A 311 3.89 6.36 6.41
CA SER A 311 4.99 5.67 7.08
C SER A 311 5.56 6.52 8.22
N GLN A 312 5.89 5.85 9.32
CA GLN A 312 6.72 6.36 10.42
C GLN A 312 8.11 5.72 10.47
N ASN A 313 8.40 4.79 9.55
CA ASN A 313 9.59 3.94 9.58
C ASN A 313 10.45 4.22 8.33
N LEU A 314 11.04 5.40 8.30
CA LEU A 314 11.86 5.90 7.19
C LEU A 314 13.36 5.79 7.52
N GLY A 315 14.20 5.83 6.48
CA GLY A 315 15.64 5.87 6.59
C GLY A 315 16.15 7.09 7.37
N ALA A 316 17.35 6.98 7.95
CA ALA A 316 17.99 8.11 8.60
C ALA A 316 18.14 9.28 7.61
N GLY A 317 17.76 10.49 8.04
CA GLY A 317 17.78 11.69 7.19
C GLY A 317 16.67 11.78 6.14
N ALA A 318 15.77 10.80 6.06
CA ALA A 318 14.64 10.84 5.13
C ALA A 318 13.67 11.99 5.51
N LYS A 319 13.42 12.88 4.54
CA LYS A 319 12.51 14.02 4.73
C LYS A 319 11.08 13.65 4.39
N THR A 320 10.13 14.21 5.12
CA THR A 320 8.70 14.14 4.84
C THR A 320 8.13 15.53 4.61
N THR A 321 7.07 15.64 3.82
CA THR A 321 6.34 16.90 3.70
C THR A 321 4.84 16.68 3.67
N HIS A 322 4.16 17.62 4.31
CA HIS A 322 2.71 17.76 4.28
C HIS A 322 2.27 18.92 3.40
N LYS A 323 3.22 19.75 2.92
CA LYS A 323 2.97 20.97 2.16
C LYS A 323 2.74 20.65 0.69
N THR A 324 1.64 19.97 0.40
CA THR A 324 1.24 19.53 -0.95
C THR A 324 0.00 20.26 -1.46
N GLU A 325 -0.53 21.19 -0.67
CA GLU A 325 -1.70 21.98 -1.02
C GLU A 325 -1.50 22.70 -2.35
N GLY A 326 -2.50 22.63 -3.22
CA GLY A 326 -2.46 23.20 -4.56
C GLY A 326 -1.57 22.45 -5.56
N ARG A 327 -0.79 21.44 -5.15
CA ARG A 327 0.06 20.64 -6.04
C ARG A 327 -0.53 19.27 -6.36
N ILE A 328 -1.02 18.58 -5.34
CA ILE A 328 -1.65 17.26 -5.45
C ILE A 328 -2.69 17.10 -4.35
N LYS A 329 -3.83 16.51 -4.70
CA LYS A 329 -4.93 16.20 -3.78
C LYS A 329 -5.59 14.90 -4.19
N TYR A 330 -6.41 14.34 -3.32
CA TYR A 330 -7.26 13.21 -3.68
C TYR A 330 -8.72 13.49 -3.34
N PHE A 331 -9.63 13.04 -4.19
CA PHE A 331 -11.06 13.16 -3.97
C PHE A 331 -11.60 11.84 -3.43
N HIS A 332 -12.19 11.87 -2.25
CA HIS A 332 -12.64 10.67 -1.54
C HIS A 332 -14.16 10.53 -1.63
N TYR A 333 -14.62 9.50 -2.34
CA TYR A 333 -16.03 9.17 -2.53
C TYR A 333 -16.45 8.02 -1.60
N HIS A 334 -16.40 8.30 -0.31
CA HIS A 334 -16.46 7.28 0.74
C HIS A 334 -17.59 6.27 0.56
N GLY A 335 -17.22 5.00 0.46
CA GLY A 335 -18.13 3.85 0.40
C GLY A 335 -18.83 3.66 -0.94
N THR A 336 -18.51 4.47 -1.95
CA THR A 336 -19.12 4.31 -3.29
C THR A 336 -18.65 3.04 -4.00
N ILE A 337 -17.44 2.56 -3.71
CA ILE A 337 -16.89 1.35 -4.33
C ILE A 337 -17.73 0.09 -4.03
N ALA A 338 -18.32 0.00 -2.83
CA ALA A 338 -19.17 -1.11 -2.40
C ALA A 338 -20.64 -0.94 -2.83
N GLN A 339 -20.98 0.13 -3.54
CA GLN A 339 -22.33 0.41 -3.99
C GLN A 339 -22.51 0.04 -5.47
N ARG A 340 -23.28 -1.02 -5.73
CA ARG A 340 -23.62 -1.45 -7.09
C ARG A 340 -24.73 -0.62 -7.75
N ARG A 341 -25.56 0.05 -6.94
CA ARG A 341 -26.61 0.94 -7.46
C ARG A 341 -26.03 2.31 -7.84
N GLU A 342 -26.82 3.07 -8.57
CA GLU A 342 -26.51 4.47 -8.90
C GLU A 342 -26.25 5.28 -7.60
N PRO A 343 -25.01 5.76 -7.35
CA PRO A 343 -24.73 6.53 -6.15
C PRO A 343 -25.42 7.89 -6.17
N CYS A 344 -25.70 8.43 -7.36
CA CYS A 344 -26.35 9.71 -7.56
C CYS A 344 -27.84 9.67 -7.18
N ARG A 345 -28.15 10.01 -5.93
CA ARG A 345 -29.47 9.83 -5.32
C ARG A 345 -30.24 11.14 -5.12
N ASN A 346 -29.52 12.24 -4.91
CA ASN A 346 -30.13 13.54 -4.62
C ASN A 346 -29.64 14.57 -5.64
N LEU A 347 -30.57 15.08 -6.44
CA LEU A 347 -30.30 16.12 -7.43
C LEU A 347 -30.48 17.49 -6.78
N VAL A 348 -29.46 18.33 -6.91
CA VAL A 348 -29.39 19.66 -6.30
C VAL A 348 -29.14 20.68 -7.41
N ASN A 349 -29.85 21.81 -7.36
CA ASN A 349 -29.67 22.92 -8.29
C ASN A 349 -29.14 24.16 -7.55
N SER A 350 -28.01 23.99 -6.86
CA SER A 350 -27.40 25.03 -6.03
C SER A 350 -25.88 24.87 -6.00
N THR A 351 -25.16 25.98 -5.81
CA THR A 351 -23.71 26.00 -5.61
C THR A 351 -23.30 25.57 -4.21
N ASP A 352 -24.22 25.59 -3.25
CA ASP A 352 -24.01 25.17 -1.87
C ASP A 352 -25.29 24.56 -1.29
N ILE A 353 -25.12 23.64 -0.35
CA ILE A 353 -26.23 22.96 0.32
C ILE A 353 -25.81 22.41 1.68
N ASN A 354 -26.69 22.50 2.67
CA ASN A 354 -26.58 21.72 3.90
C ASN A 354 -27.35 20.40 3.72
N PHE A 355 -26.66 19.28 3.84
CA PHE A 355 -27.24 17.94 3.67
C PHE A 355 -26.75 17.01 4.78
N GLU A 356 -27.66 16.29 5.45
CA GLU A 356 -27.34 15.39 6.57
C GLU A 356 -26.42 16.06 7.64
N ASN A 357 -26.73 17.30 8.02
CA ASN A 357 -25.97 18.13 8.97
C ASN A 357 -24.52 18.46 8.57
N ASN A 358 -24.18 18.36 7.28
CA ASN A 358 -22.88 18.77 6.76
C ASN A 358 -23.03 19.81 5.63
N PRO A 359 -22.19 20.87 5.61
CA PRO A 359 -22.16 21.83 4.53
C PRO A 359 -21.37 21.28 3.33
N PHE A 360 -21.95 21.42 2.15
CA PHE A 360 -21.34 21.05 0.87
C PHE A 360 -21.31 22.24 -0.09
N VAL A 361 -20.29 22.27 -0.95
CA VAL A 361 -20.21 23.21 -2.08
C VAL A 361 -20.01 22.45 -3.38
N LEU A 362 -20.51 23.01 -4.47
CA LEU A 362 -20.31 22.52 -5.82
C LEU A 362 -18.81 22.58 -6.15
N ASP A 363 -18.24 21.43 -6.47
CA ASP A 363 -16.85 21.25 -6.87
C ASP A 363 -16.82 20.41 -8.14
N THR A 364 -16.59 21.08 -9.27
CA THR A 364 -16.57 20.49 -10.60
C THR A 364 -15.17 20.08 -11.04
N THR A 365 -14.18 20.02 -10.12
CA THR A 365 -12.77 19.77 -10.48
C THR A 365 -12.56 18.49 -11.30
N LEU A 366 -13.28 17.40 -10.97
CA LEU A 366 -13.17 16.12 -11.69
C LEU A 366 -14.23 15.93 -12.80
N ARG A 367 -15.11 16.92 -13.01
CA ARG A 367 -16.35 16.77 -13.77
C ARG A 367 -16.18 16.40 -15.25
N ASP A 368 -15.06 16.80 -15.84
CA ASP A 368 -14.80 16.68 -17.29
C ASP A 368 -13.50 15.92 -17.59
N LEU A 369 -12.99 15.13 -16.63
CA LEU A 369 -11.71 14.42 -16.78
C LEU A 369 -11.81 13.05 -17.48
N ALA A 370 -13.00 12.47 -17.61
CA ALA A 370 -13.12 11.17 -18.30
C ALA A 370 -12.96 11.30 -19.83
N GLY A 371 -13.32 12.46 -20.39
CA GLY A 371 -13.26 12.75 -21.83
C GLY A 371 -12.17 13.72 -22.27
N SER A 372 -11.36 14.24 -21.34
CA SER A 372 -10.23 15.15 -21.64
C SER A 372 -9.05 14.42 -22.24
#